data_AF-A0A957JL93-F1
#
_entry.id   AF-A0A957JL93-F1
#
_cell.length_a   1.000
_cell.length_b   1.000
_cell.length_c   1.000
_cell.angle_alpha   90.00
_cell.angle_beta   90.00
_cell.angle_gamma   90.00
#
_symmetry.space_group_name_H-M   'P 1'
#
loop_
_entity.id
_entity.type
_entity.pdbx_description
1 polymer ?
#
loop_
_entity_poly.entity_id
_entity_poly.type
_entity_poly.pdbx_seq_one_letter_code
_entity_poly.pdbx_strand_id
1 'polypeptide(L)'
;MTLYASADILQAAQVIRPYLNAMLDNPQQAEAIGQRLDRLIAQAEMGTNVDNQILAAMAEYPATRTWLAKALPLTESIKGTPHLPGKPDPVPATQTFACPQPGCTFTWTRRYATQPVPPCPVHGCELEEA
;
A
#
# COMPACT_ATOMS: atom_id res chain seq x y z
N MET A 1 2.14 -19.04 -5.75
CA MET A 1 3.24 -18.07 -5.75
C MET A 1 2.65 -16.80 -5.16
N THR A 2 2.82 -16.61 -3.84
CA THR A 2 2.25 -15.48 -3.10
C THR A 2 3.00 -14.20 -3.48
N LEU A 3 2.25 -13.17 -3.91
CA LEU A 3 2.77 -11.87 -4.40
C LEU A 3 3.27 -10.93 -3.28
N TYR A 4 3.27 -11.40 -2.03
CA TYR A 4 3.64 -10.65 -0.84
C TYR A 4 4.68 -11.42 -0.05
N ALA A 5 5.63 -10.72 0.58
CA ALA A 5 6.57 -11.37 1.47
C ALA A 5 5.83 -11.92 2.69
N SER A 6 6.17 -13.14 3.12
CA SER A 6 5.53 -13.80 4.27
C SER A 6 5.60 -12.94 5.54
N ALA A 7 6.67 -12.15 5.70
CA ALA A 7 6.82 -11.19 6.79
C ALA A 7 5.75 -10.08 6.78
N ASP A 8 5.45 -9.50 5.61
CA ASP A 8 4.40 -8.49 5.45
C ASP A 8 3.01 -9.05 5.75
N ILE A 9 2.73 -10.29 5.34
CA ILE A 9 1.47 -10.96 5.62
C ILE A 9 1.29 -11.19 7.12
N LEU A 10 2.35 -11.62 7.82
CA LEU A 10 2.32 -11.83 9.27
C LEU A 10 2.18 -10.52 10.03
N GLN A 11 2.92 -9.49 9.62
CA GLN A 11 2.80 -8.15 10.20
C GLN A 11 1.37 -7.62 10.02
N ALA A 12 0.80 -7.77 8.83
CA ALA A 12 -0.59 -7.38 8.57
C ALA A 12 -1.58 -8.16 9.46
N ALA A 13 -1.41 -9.48 9.61
CA ALA A 13 -2.23 -10.29 10.48
C ALA A 13 -2.13 -9.91 11.96
N GLN A 14 -0.96 -9.44 12.43
CA GLN A 14 -0.79 -8.94 13.79
C GLN A 14 -1.45 -7.56 13.98
N VAL A 15 -1.24 -6.65 13.03
CA VAL A 15 -1.75 -5.27 13.13
C VAL A 15 -3.27 -5.24 13.05
N ILE A 16 -3.92 -6.12 12.28
CA ILE A 16 -5.38 -6.11 12.16
C ILE A 16 -6.10 -6.52 13.45
N ARG A 17 -5.47 -7.31 14.34
CA ARG A 17 -6.11 -7.88 15.55
C ARG A 17 -6.89 -6.88 16.41
N PRO A 18 -6.31 -5.74 16.85
CA PRO A 18 -7.05 -4.73 17.62
C PRO A 18 -8.19 -4.07 16.82
N TYR A 19 -8.10 -4.05 15.49
CA TYR A 19 -9.12 -3.44 14.63
C TYR A 19 -10.25 -4.40 14.25
N LEU A 20 -10.08 -5.73 14.42
CA LEU A 20 -11.13 -6.72 14.11
C LEU A 20 -12.41 -6.45 14.88
N ASN A 21 -12.30 -6.11 16.17
CA ASN A 21 -13.43 -5.76 17.03
C ASN A 21 -14.12 -4.45 16.62
N ALA A 22 -13.40 -3.54 15.98
CA ALA A 22 -13.95 -2.27 15.48
C ALA A 22 -14.53 -2.39 14.06
N MET A 23 -14.07 -3.39 13.28
CA MET A 23 -14.47 -3.62 11.90
C MET A 23 -15.63 -4.58 11.75
N LEU A 24 -15.75 -5.54 12.67
CA LEU A 24 -16.82 -6.52 12.67
C LEU A 24 -17.87 -6.07 13.68
N ASP A 25 -19.09 -5.85 13.19
CA ASP A 25 -20.26 -5.49 13.99
C ASP A 25 -20.58 -6.56 15.05
N ASN A 26 -20.08 -7.79 14.85
CA ASN A 26 -20.27 -8.92 15.74
C ASN A 26 -18.98 -9.30 16.50
N PRO A 27 -18.94 -9.15 17.84
CA PRO A 27 -17.76 -9.44 18.64
C PRO A 27 -17.38 -10.93 18.66
N GLN A 28 -18.35 -11.84 18.51
CA GLN A 28 -18.05 -13.28 18.44
C GLN A 28 -17.33 -13.64 17.14
N GLN A 29 -17.67 -12.97 16.03
CA GLN A 29 -16.98 -13.16 14.76
C GLN A 29 -15.55 -12.59 14.82
N ALA A 30 -15.38 -11.43 15.46
CA ALA A 30 -14.07 -10.81 15.68
C ALA A 30 -13.13 -11.70 16.52
N GLU A 31 -13.67 -12.33 17.56
CA GLU A 31 -12.91 -13.25 18.38
C GLU A 31 -12.56 -14.55 17.63
N ALA A 32 -13.51 -15.13 16.89
CA ALA A 32 -13.28 -16.35 16.11
C ALA A 32 -12.19 -16.17 15.04
N ILE A 33 -12.23 -15.06 14.29
CA ILE A 33 -11.18 -14.76 13.29
C ILE A 33 -9.86 -14.41 13.97
N GLY A 34 -9.88 -13.67 15.09
CA GLY A 34 -8.69 -13.35 15.87
C GLY A 34 -7.96 -14.59 16.40
N GLN A 35 -8.70 -15.60 16.89
CA GLN A 35 -8.13 -16.89 17.31
C GLN A 35 -7.61 -17.71 16.12
N ARG A 36 -8.29 -17.65 14.98
CA ARG A 36 -7.85 -18.34 13.75
C ARG A 36 -6.54 -17.75 13.23
N LEU A 37 -6.40 -16.43 13.24
CA LEU A 37 -5.16 -15.73 12.87
C LEU A 37 -4.02 -16.05 13.84
N ASP A 38 -4.29 -16.10 15.15
CA ASP A 38 -3.28 -16.46 16.17
C ASP A 38 -2.65 -17.83 15.90
N ARG A 39 -3.50 -18.83 15.64
CA ARG A 39 -3.04 -20.19 15.31
C ARG A 39 -2.19 -20.22 14.05
N LEU A 40 -2.57 -19.45 13.04
CA LEU A 40 -1.82 -19.38 11.79
C LEU A 40 -0.48 -18.67 11.99
N ILE A 41 -0.44 -17.57 12.74
CA ILE A 41 0.81 -16.86 13.07
C ILE A 41 1.77 -17.80 13.82
N ALA A 42 1.30 -18.52 14.83
CA ALA A 42 2.12 -19.48 15.57
C ALA A 42 2.69 -20.59 14.67
N GLN A 43 1.91 -21.08 13.69
CA GLN A 43 2.39 -22.04 12.69
C GLN A 43 3.44 -21.43 11.75
N ALA A 44 3.29 -20.17 11.39
CA ALA A 44 4.28 -19.43 10.59
C ALA A 44 5.62 -19.30 11.30
N GLU A 45 5.59 -19.01 12.60
CA GLU A 45 6.78 -18.94 13.45
C GLU A 45 7.51 -20.29 13.54
N MET A 46 6.78 -21.40 13.42
CA MET A 46 7.33 -22.76 13.31
C MET A 46 7.87 -23.10 11.91
N GLY A 47 7.91 -22.14 10.98
CA GLY A 47 8.39 -22.32 9.61
C GLY A 47 7.37 -22.96 8.66
N THR A 48 6.09 -23.06 9.07
CA THR A 48 5.03 -23.56 8.19
C THR A 48 4.57 -22.46 7.24
N ASN A 49 4.45 -22.76 5.94
CA ASN A 49 3.87 -21.80 5.00
C ASN A 49 2.35 -21.67 5.20
N VAL A 50 1.94 -20.62 5.89
CA VAL A 50 0.53 -20.31 6.20
C VAL A 50 0.00 -19.08 5.46
N ASP A 51 0.82 -18.47 4.61
CA ASP A 51 0.54 -17.22 3.90
C ASP A 51 -0.84 -17.24 3.23
N ASN A 52 -1.12 -18.30 2.45
CA ASN A 52 -2.40 -18.47 1.76
C ASN A 52 -3.57 -18.67 2.73
N GLN A 53 -3.33 -19.31 3.88
CA GLN A 53 -4.38 -19.54 4.88
C GLN A 53 -4.74 -18.25 5.61
N ILE A 54 -3.74 -17.43 5.92
CA ILE A 54 -3.92 -16.11 6.53
C ILE A 54 -4.70 -15.21 5.55
N LEU A 55 -4.28 -15.16 4.29
CA LEU A 55 -4.98 -14.41 3.25
C LEU A 55 -6.43 -14.90 3.05
N ALA A 56 -6.66 -16.22 3.00
CA ALA A 56 -8.00 -16.77 2.87
C ALA A 56 -8.90 -16.43 4.06
N ALA A 57 -8.37 -16.52 5.29
CA ALA A 57 -9.11 -16.16 6.50
C ALA A 57 -9.51 -14.67 6.52
N MET A 58 -8.62 -13.78 6.06
CA MET A 58 -8.92 -12.34 5.98
C MET A 58 -9.78 -11.98 4.76
N ALA A 59 -9.77 -12.78 3.69
CA ALA A 59 -10.63 -12.59 2.53
C ALA A 59 -12.07 -13.06 2.76
N GLU A 60 -12.31 -13.91 3.76
CA GLU A 60 -13.62 -14.42 4.16
C GLU A 60 -14.56 -13.29 4.63
N TYR A 61 -14.00 -12.18 5.14
CA TYR A 61 -14.79 -11.03 5.61
C TYR A 61 -14.51 -9.78 4.76
N PRO A 62 -15.55 -9.06 4.29
CA PRO A 62 -15.39 -7.87 3.44
C PRO A 62 -14.61 -6.73 4.12
N ALA A 63 -14.82 -6.55 5.42
CA ALA A 63 -14.20 -5.49 6.20
C ALA A 63 -12.68 -5.69 6.33
N THR A 64 -12.25 -6.92 6.58
CA THR A 64 -10.81 -7.27 6.68
C THR A 64 -10.12 -7.26 5.33
N ARG A 65 -10.82 -7.65 4.25
CA ARG A 65 -10.29 -7.53 2.87
C ARG A 65 -9.99 -6.09 2.49
N THR A 66 -10.89 -5.16 2.82
CA THR A 66 -10.71 -3.73 2.55
C THR A 66 -9.53 -3.16 3.33
N TRP A 67 -9.34 -3.61 4.57
CA TRP A 67 -8.17 -3.26 5.36
C TRP A 67 -6.88 -3.85 4.76
N LEU A 68 -6.92 -5.10 4.31
CA LEU A 68 -5.76 -5.77 3.73
C LEU A 68 -5.21 -5.05 2.50
N ALA A 69 -6.10 -4.57 1.64
CA ALA A 69 -5.75 -3.78 0.47
C ALA A 69 -5.08 -2.44 0.81
N LYS A 70 -5.28 -1.93 2.03
CA LYS A 70 -4.61 -0.73 2.54
C LYS A 70 -3.31 -1.05 3.28
N ALA A 71 -3.26 -2.19 3.98
CA ALA A 71 -2.15 -2.58 4.83
C ALA A 71 -0.99 -3.22 4.07
N LEU A 72 -1.27 -3.94 2.98
CA LEU A 72 -0.26 -4.49 2.09
C LEU A 72 -0.11 -3.54 0.90
N PRO A 73 0.90 -2.65 0.87
CA PRO A 73 1.23 -1.96 -0.37
C PRO A 73 1.56 -3.03 -1.41
N LEU A 74 0.83 -3.04 -2.52
CA LEU A 74 1.14 -3.91 -3.67
C LEU A 74 2.59 -3.66 -4.08
N THR A 75 3.51 -4.54 -3.70
CA THR A 75 4.83 -4.60 -4.34
C THR A 75 4.57 -4.96 -5.79
N GLU A 76 4.83 -4.01 -6.68
CA GLU A 76 4.06 -3.78 -7.92
C GLU A 76 4.19 -4.88 -8.99
N SER A 77 3.06 -5.23 -9.62
CA SER A 77 3.00 -5.49 -11.06
C SER A 77 1.59 -5.32 -11.61
N ILE A 78 1.46 -4.35 -12.52
CA ILE A 78 0.32 -4.06 -13.37
C ILE A 78 -0.08 -5.30 -14.19
N LYS A 79 -1.34 -5.75 -14.08
CA LYS A 79 -2.13 -6.27 -15.20
C LYS A 79 -3.58 -6.52 -14.79
N GLY A 80 -4.50 -5.76 -15.39
CA GLY A 80 -5.89 -6.22 -15.53
C GLY A 80 -7.02 -5.30 -15.07
N THR A 81 -6.87 -3.98 -15.04
CA THR A 81 -8.02 -3.16 -15.45
C THR A 81 -8.27 -3.49 -16.92
N PRO A 82 -9.47 -3.90 -17.35
CA PRO A 82 -9.78 -3.89 -18.77
C PRO A 82 -9.79 -2.43 -19.21
N HIS A 83 -8.61 -1.93 -19.60
CA HIS A 83 -8.52 -0.74 -20.41
C HIS A 83 -9.26 -1.08 -21.70
N LEU A 84 -10.43 -0.46 -21.85
CA LEU A 84 -11.15 -0.46 -23.11
C LEU A 84 -10.15 -0.08 -24.23
N PRO A 85 -10.24 -0.69 -25.42
CA PRO A 85 -9.33 -0.43 -26.53
C PRO A 85 -9.53 1.01 -27.03
N GLY A 86 -8.78 1.93 -26.44
CA GLY A 86 -8.68 3.32 -26.85
C GLY A 86 -7.20 3.68 -26.76
N LYS A 87 -6.59 3.82 -27.95
CA LYS A 87 -5.26 4.36 -28.28
C LYS A 87 -4.41 4.86 -27.08
N PRO A 88 -3.15 4.43 -26.91
CA PRO A 88 -2.26 5.04 -25.94
C PRO A 88 -2.02 6.49 -26.33
N ASP A 89 -2.65 7.41 -25.60
CA ASP A 89 -2.26 8.82 -25.64
C ASP A 89 -0.90 8.92 -24.94
N PRO A 90 0.11 9.56 -25.55
CA PRO A 90 1.41 9.73 -24.93
C PRO A 90 1.24 10.55 -23.64
N VAL A 91 1.50 9.92 -22.50
CA VAL A 91 1.52 10.61 -21.21
C VAL A 91 2.60 11.71 -21.29
N PRO A 92 2.26 13.00 -21.10
CA PRO A 92 3.24 14.07 -21.18
C PRO A 92 4.31 13.84 -20.11
N ALA A 93 5.58 13.97 -20.52
CA ALA A 93 6.74 13.76 -19.68
C ALA A 93 6.60 14.52 -18.35
N THR A 94 6.67 13.79 -17.25
CA THR A 94 6.68 14.36 -15.91
C THR A 94 8.01 15.05 -15.69
N GLN A 95 8.00 16.37 -15.52
CA GLN A 95 9.22 17.18 -15.31
C GLN A 95 9.49 17.32 -13.81
N THR A 96 10.70 16.96 -13.38
CA THR A 96 11.12 17.08 -11.98
C THR A 96 11.99 18.32 -11.81
N PHE A 97 11.76 19.06 -10.75
CA PHE A 97 12.49 20.28 -10.41
C PHE A 97 13.14 20.11 -9.04
N ALA A 98 14.38 20.58 -8.88
CA ALA A 98 15.13 20.57 -7.64
C ALA A 98 15.53 21.99 -7.21
N CYS A 99 15.72 22.19 -5.92
CA CYS A 99 16.24 23.44 -5.41
C CYS A 99 17.77 23.53 -5.68
N PRO A 100 18.27 24.60 -6.33
CA PRO A 100 19.69 24.74 -6.66
C PRO A 100 20.58 25.14 -5.47
N GLN A 101 20.01 25.38 -4.28
CA GLN A 101 20.77 25.85 -3.13
C GLN A 101 21.55 24.72 -2.45
N PRO A 102 22.86 24.91 -2.18
CA PRO A 102 23.66 23.90 -1.49
C PRO A 102 23.13 23.67 -0.06
N GLY A 103 22.69 22.45 0.21
CA GLY A 103 22.05 22.07 1.48
C GLY A 103 20.53 21.90 1.43
N CYS A 104 19.88 22.15 0.28
CA CYS A 104 18.46 21.90 0.08
C CYS A 104 18.22 20.62 -0.73
N THR A 105 17.59 19.61 -0.13
CA THR A 105 17.22 18.35 -0.81
C THR A 105 15.77 18.35 -1.31
N PHE A 106 15.14 19.53 -1.39
CA PHE A 106 13.74 19.64 -1.79
C PHE A 106 13.61 19.40 -3.30
N THR A 107 12.79 18.42 -3.67
CA THR A 107 12.44 18.11 -5.06
C THR A 107 10.92 18.18 -5.23
N TRP A 108 10.50 18.68 -6.38
CA TRP A 108 9.09 18.83 -6.71
C TRP A 108 8.83 18.34 -8.13
N THR A 109 7.74 17.60 -8.30
CA THR A 109 7.41 16.95 -9.56
C THR A 109 6.17 17.57 -10.17
N ARG A 110 6.32 18.10 -11.39
CA ARG A 110 5.23 18.71 -12.16
C ARG A 110 4.39 17.63 -12.82
N ARG A 111 3.13 17.50 -12.38
CA ARG A 111 2.18 16.51 -12.93
C ARG A 111 1.45 17.00 -14.17
N TYR A 112 1.31 18.31 -14.35
CA TYR A 112 0.60 18.91 -15.47
C TYR A 112 1.38 20.12 -16.02
N ALA A 113 1.44 20.26 -17.34
CA ALA A 113 2.09 21.39 -18.02
C ALA A 113 1.44 22.77 -17.74
N THR A 114 0.29 22.81 -17.06
CA THR A 114 -0.39 24.02 -16.60
C THR A 114 -0.17 24.31 -15.11
N GLN A 115 0.46 23.40 -14.36
CA GLN A 115 0.71 23.59 -12.94
C GLN A 115 1.87 24.58 -12.76
N PRO A 116 1.68 25.73 -12.08
CA PRO A 116 2.79 26.62 -11.77
C PRO A 116 3.75 25.93 -10.80
N VAL A 117 5.05 26.05 -11.06
CA VAL A 117 6.09 25.49 -10.19
C VAL A 117 6.12 26.33 -8.90
N PRO A 118 5.87 25.75 -7.72
CA PRO A 118 5.96 26.51 -6.48
C PRO A 118 7.43 26.79 -6.15
N PRO A 119 7.73 27.92 -5.49
CA PRO A 119 9.06 28.17 -4.97
C PRO A 119 9.41 27.16 -3.86
N CYS A 120 10.70 26.95 -3.64
CA CYS A 120 11.18 26.09 -2.57
C CYS A 120 10.68 26.60 -1.21
N PRO A 121 10.03 25.76 -0.37
CA PRO A 121 9.52 26.19 0.94
C PRO A 121 10.63 26.53 1.94
N VAL A 122 11.88 26.16 1.64
CA VAL A 122 13.04 26.38 2.52
C VAL A 122 13.73 27.72 2.20
N HIS A 123 13.87 28.07 0.93
CA HIS A 123 14.67 29.22 0.48
C HIS A 123 13.89 30.26 -0.31
N GLY A 124 12.63 29.98 -0.69
CA GLY A 124 11.82 30.87 -1.51
C GLY A 124 12.29 31.04 -2.96
N CYS A 125 13.31 30.29 -3.39
CA CYS A 125 13.83 30.34 -4.76
C CYS A 125 12.97 29.52 -5.72
N GLU A 126 13.01 29.90 -7.00
CA GLU A 126 12.45 29.10 -8.09
C GLU A 126 13.21 27.75 -8.20
N LEU A 127 12.48 26.67 -8.40
CA LEU A 127 13.06 25.34 -8.56
C LEU A 127 13.54 25.20 -10.01
N GLU A 128 14.75 24.68 -10.21
CA GLU A 128 15.33 24.46 -11.54
C GLU A 128 15.12 23.02 -11.98
N GLU A 129 15.05 22.77 -13.29
CA GLU A 129 14.89 21.42 -13.85
C GLU A 129 16.08 20.53 -13.48
N ALA A 130 15.79 19.35 -12.92
CA ALA A 130 16.79 18.39 -12.43
C ALA A 130 17.04 17.26 -13.44
#